data_AF-A0A4Q6EK06-F1
#
_entry.id   AF-A0A4Q6EK06-F1
#
_cell.length_a   1.000
_cell.length_b   1.000
_cell.length_c   1.000
_cell.angle_alpha   90.00
_cell.angle_beta   90.00
_cell.angle_gamma   90.00
#
_symmetry.space_group_name_H-M   'P 1'
#
loop_
_entity.id
_entity.type
_entity.pdbx_description
1 polymer ?
#
loop_
_entity_poly.entity_id
_entity_poly.type
_entity_poly.pdbx_seq_one_letter_code
_entity_poly.pdbx_strand_id
1 'polypeptide(L)'
;MLRNHKTLLIVIALAGVILLLSQCINSASASTDPRGELYAGAATCRQCHQAIYDSFASTAHFAATAPANKNNVLGNFKEGQNQFNYDDSSTVKMEQRGNDFFQVLYVGGKEQNAYKYELLFGKKHAQSAVFWADNKTLQLPITHYNTFNAWGTSPGAGYSIAKPIFNRYISTECYECHSANVSTQEASFKEMDEPKLDRGSVVYGIDCERCHGPGMNHVNYHQAYPGEKVSLTFGSSGKFRSQIEAGAPFDLFLSADTPNADAIVRAGKASGPAFPYAKGRLSLWVKANSKLKLDASLGVLRDPSIQHIAVANPAHAPYGLIAQNALREAGVEALLRPKLVFGENISQTAQFVESGAAEIGLIARSLAESPALKKTGRSILVAEALYAPLRQAGVVIKGPGEAAASKFRAYFLKEGRPVLQRFGLDPW
;
A
#
# COMPACT_ATOMS: atom_id res chain seq x y z
N MET A 1 37.65 50.76 -21.55
CA MET A 1 37.37 50.08 -20.26
C MET A 1 35.91 49.60 -20.09
N LEU A 2 34.89 50.14 -20.79
CA LEU A 2 33.49 49.73 -20.57
C LEU A 2 33.04 48.38 -21.19
N ARG A 3 33.78 47.80 -22.14
CA ARG A 3 33.37 46.57 -22.85
C ARG A 3 33.61 45.28 -22.04
N ASN A 4 34.58 45.27 -21.13
CA ASN A 4 34.91 44.10 -20.29
C ASN A 4 33.92 43.89 -19.14
N HIS A 5 33.27 44.94 -18.64
CA HIS A 5 32.29 44.82 -17.56
C HIS A 5 30.99 44.13 -17.99
N LYS A 6 30.53 44.37 -19.24
CA LYS A 6 29.32 43.71 -19.76
C LYS A 6 29.53 42.21 -19.97
N THR A 7 30.69 41.81 -20.50
CA THR A 7 31.03 40.39 -20.69
C THR A 7 31.18 39.68 -19.35
N LEU A 8 31.79 40.33 -18.35
CA LEU A 8 31.92 39.78 -17.00
C LEU A 8 30.55 39.58 -16.31
N LEU A 9 29.64 40.55 -16.45
CA LEU A 9 28.28 40.43 -15.91
C LEU A 9 27.47 39.31 -16.57
N ILE A 10 27.61 39.11 -17.87
CA ILE A 10 26.94 38.02 -18.60
C ILE A 10 27.49 36.66 -18.17
N VAL A 11 28.81 36.53 -17.98
CA VAL A 11 29.44 35.28 -17.52
C VAL A 11 29.04 34.95 -16.08
N ILE A 12 28.95 35.95 -15.20
CA ILE A 12 28.48 35.75 -13.82
C ILE A 12 26.99 35.37 -13.79
N ALA A 13 26.16 35.98 -14.64
CA ALA A 13 24.74 35.62 -14.74
C ALA A 13 24.55 34.19 -15.29
N LEU A 14 25.30 33.80 -16.32
CA LEU A 14 25.31 32.44 -16.85
C LEU A 14 25.83 31.42 -15.84
N ALA A 15 26.89 31.74 -15.10
CA ALA A 15 27.40 30.88 -14.02
C ALA A 15 26.38 30.74 -12.89
N GLY A 16 25.67 31.81 -12.52
CA GLY A 16 24.59 31.79 -11.54
C GLY A 16 23.40 30.94 -11.99
N VAL A 17 23.01 31.02 -13.27
CA VAL A 17 21.95 30.17 -13.85
C VAL A 17 22.40 28.71 -13.92
N ILE A 18 23.66 28.43 -14.28
CA ILE A 18 24.21 27.07 -14.29
C ILE A 18 24.28 26.50 -12.87
N LEU A 19 24.66 27.29 -11.86
CA LEU A 19 24.66 26.91 -10.44
C LEU A 19 23.24 26.64 -9.92
N LEU A 20 22.26 27.47 -10.28
CA LEU A 20 20.85 27.26 -9.94
C LEU A 20 20.28 26.01 -10.63
N LEU A 21 20.60 25.78 -11.91
CA LEU A 21 20.16 24.59 -12.65
C LEU A 21 20.84 23.31 -12.14
N SER A 22 22.10 23.37 -11.70
CA SER A 22 22.82 22.21 -11.15
C SER A 22 22.39 21.86 -9.71
N GLN A 23 21.94 22.84 -8.92
CA GLN A 23 21.29 22.58 -7.63
C GLN A 23 19.90 21.92 -7.78
N CYS A 24 19.19 22.19 -8.88
CA CYS A 24 17.94 21.51 -9.21
C CYS A 24 18.14 20.06 -9.69
N ILE A 25 19.32 19.71 -10.25
CA ILE A 25 19.60 18.37 -10.80
C ILE A 25 20.11 17.40 -9.72
N ASN A 26 20.73 17.90 -8.65
CA ASN A 26 21.39 17.06 -7.62
C ASN A 26 20.58 16.82 -6.34
N SER A 27 19.34 17.30 -6.28
CA SER A 27 18.44 16.92 -5.19
C SER A 27 17.63 15.72 -5.66
N ALA A 28 18.02 14.51 -5.25
CA ALA A 28 17.09 13.38 -5.27
C ALA A 28 15.81 13.86 -4.59
N SER A 29 14.71 14.00 -5.33
CA SER A 29 13.51 14.64 -4.79
C SER A 29 13.01 13.76 -3.65
N ALA A 30 13.20 14.19 -2.41
CA ALA A 30 12.56 13.58 -1.27
C ALA A 30 11.06 13.53 -1.56
N SER A 31 10.45 12.36 -1.37
CA SER A 31 9.02 12.22 -1.63
C SER A 31 8.23 13.23 -0.82
N THR A 32 7.33 13.94 -1.48
CA THR A 32 6.32 14.79 -0.83
C THR A 32 5.01 14.04 -0.61
N ASP A 33 4.97 12.73 -0.92
CA ASP A 33 3.79 11.90 -0.74
C ASP A 33 3.51 11.69 0.76
N PRO A 34 2.28 11.95 1.23
CA PRO A 34 1.95 11.82 2.66
C PRO A 34 2.05 10.40 3.20
N ARG A 35 2.14 9.38 2.34
CA ARG A 35 2.39 7.98 2.74
C ARG A 35 3.87 7.72 3.11
N GLY A 36 4.75 8.67 2.84
CA GLY A 36 6.16 8.68 3.24
C GLY A 36 7.14 8.38 2.10
N GLU A 37 8.43 8.37 2.43
CA GLU A 37 9.56 8.42 1.49
C GLU A 37 9.64 7.29 0.46
N LEU A 38 8.95 6.16 0.67
CA LEU A 38 8.93 5.04 -0.28
C LEU A 38 7.90 5.19 -1.39
N TYR A 39 6.99 6.14 -1.30
CA TYR A 39 5.97 6.40 -2.30
C TYR A 39 6.44 7.48 -3.26
N ALA A 40 6.34 7.25 -4.56
CA ALA A 40 6.77 8.20 -5.59
C ALA A 40 5.72 9.27 -5.91
N GLY A 41 4.47 9.03 -5.54
CA GLY A 41 3.31 9.77 -6.00
C GLY A 41 2.94 9.38 -7.43
N ALA A 42 1.65 9.15 -7.70
CA ALA A 42 1.18 8.65 -8.99
C ALA A 42 1.53 9.56 -10.19
N ALA A 43 1.68 10.87 -9.96
CA ALA A 43 2.08 11.81 -11.02
C ALA A 43 3.47 11.49 -11.59
N THR A 44 4.38 10.95 -10.77
CA THR A 44 5.72 10.52 -11.20
C THR A 44 5.63 9.36 -12.19
N CYS A 45 4.68 8.45 -12.00
CA CYS A 45 4.48 7.28 -12.87
C CYS A 45 4.15 7.68 -14.31
N ARG A 46 3.47 8.82 -14.52
CA ARG A 46 3.07 9.30 -15.86
C ARG A 46 4.27 9.54 -16.79
N GLN A 47 5.43 9.88 -16.23
CA GLN A 47 6.64 10.18 -17.02
C GLN A 47 7.13 8.99 -17.85
N CYS A 48 6.94 7.77 -17.36
CA CYS A 48 7.31 6.53 -18.06
C CYS A 48 6.09 5.73 -18.56
N HIS A 49 4.92 5.91 -17.92
CA HIS A 49 3.70 5.13 -18.19
C HIS A 49 2.52 6.01 -18.64
N GLN A 50 2.78 7.01 -19.48
CA GLN A 50 1.78 8.02 -19.88
C GLN A 50 0.45 7.41 -20.36
N ALA A 51 0.48 6.46 -21.29
CA ALA A 51 -0.73 5.85 -21.83
C ALA A 51 -1.57 5.12 -20.76
N ILE A 52 -0.90 4.43 -19.83
CA ILE A 52 -1.57 3.72 -18.73
C ILE A 52 -2.16 4.73 -17.76
N TYR A 53 -1.39 5.76 -17.40
CA TYR A 53 -1.84 6.83 -16.50
C TYR A 53 -3.05 7.55 -17.07
N ASP A 54 -2.98 8.02 -18.31
CA ASP A 54 -4.05 8.80 -18.95
C ASP A 54 -5.32 7.94 -19.11
N SER A 55 -5.18 6.64 -19.41
CA SER A 55 -6.30 5.69 -19.41
C SER A 55 -6.91 5.55 -18.01
N PHE A 56 -6.10 5.33 -16.99
CA PHE A 56 -6.56 5.14 -15.61
C PHE A 56 -7.21 6.39 -15.01
N ALA A 57 -6.67 7.58 -15.32
CA ALA A 57 -7.18 8.87 -14.84
C ALA A 57 -8.64 9.13 -15.26
N SER A 58 -9.10 8.52 -16.36
CA SER A 58 -10.48 8.62 -16.81
C SER A 58 -11.48 7.75 -16.00
N THR A 59 -10.98 6.78 -15.24
CA THR A 59 -11.81 5.78 -14.57
C THR A 59 -12.60 6.34 -13.38
N ALA A 60 -13.55 5.53 -12.88
CA ALA A 60 -14.28 5.84 -11.65
C ALA A 60 -13.40 5.70 -10.40
N HIS A 61 -12.42 4.78 -10.41
CA HIS A 61 -11.51 4.55 -9.28
C HIS A 61 -10.62 5.77 -9.03
N PHE A 62 -10.04 6.34 -10.08
CA PHE A 62 -9.20 7.54 -9.96
C PHE A 62 -9.96 8.74 -9.39
N ALA A 63 -11.27 8.83 -9.64
CA ALA A 63 -12.12 9.91 -9.15
C ALA A 63 -13.12 9.42 -8.10
N ALA A 64 -12.77 8.35 -7.37
CA ALA A 64 -13.62 7.78 -6.32
C ALA A 64 -13.77 8.72 -5.12
N THR A 65 -12.78 9.58 -4.87
CA THR A 65 -12.88 10.76 -4.01
C THR A 65 -12.15 11.93 -4.65
N ALA A 66 -12.66 13.15 -4.51
CA ALA A 66 -11.96 14.37 -4.92
C ALA A 66 -12.48 15.61 -4.18
N PRO A 67 -11.71 16.70 -4.08
CA PRO A 67 -12.26 18.01 -3.71
C PRO A 67 -13.35 18.44 -4.68
N ALA A 68 -14.46 18.97 -4.16
CA ALA A 68 -15.58 19.42 -4.98
C ALA A 68 -15.22 20.69 -5.77
N ASN A 69 -15.63 20.74 -7.03
CA ASN A 69 -15.53 21.92 -7.89
C ASN A 69 -16.56 21.86 -9.03
N LYS A 70 -16.71 22.96 -9.77
CA LYS A 70 -17.68 23.08 -10.86
C LYS A 70 -17.57 22.05 -11.99
N ASN A 71 -16.42 21.38 -12.14
CA ASN A 71 -16.19 20.43 -13.22
C ASN A 71 -16.47 18.98 -12.81
N ASN A 72 -16.58 18.68 -11.51
CA ASN A 72 -16.71 17.30 -11.02
C ASN A 72 -17.94 17.05 -10.14
N VAL A 73 -18.65 18.10 -9.71
CA VAL A 73 -19.94 17.96 -9.02
C VAL A 73 -21.01 17.51 -10.03
N LEU A 74 -21.67 16.41 -9.72
CA LEU A 74 -22.77 15.85 -10.51
C LEU A 74 -24.12 16.32 -9.98
N GLY A 75 -25.14 16.23 -10.85
CA GLY A 75 -26.53 16.54 -10.51
C GLY A 75 -27.06 17.82 -11.12
N ASN A 76 -28.39 18.01 -11.00
CA ASN A 76 -29.08 19.16 -11.55
C ASN A 76 -29.31 20.21 -10.46
N PHE A 77 -28.73 21.40 -10.66
CA PHE A 77 -28.82 22.55 -9.75
C PHE A 77 -29.83 23.61 -10.23
N LYS A 78 -30.58 23.33 -11.30
CA LYS A 78 -31.66 24.21 -11.77
C LYS A 78 -32.86 24.13 -10.83
N GLU A 79 -33.49 25.28 -10.58
CA GLU A 79 -34.68 25.40 -9.75
C GLU A 79 -35.76 24.39 -10.19
N GLY A 80 -36.38 23.73 -9.21
CA GLY A 80 -37.40 22.69 -9.42
C GLY A 80 -36.84 21.29 -9.67
N GLN A 81 -35.54 21.15 -9.95
CA GLN A 81 -34.85 19.85 -10.08
C GLN A 81 -33.71 19.67 -9.07
N ASN A 82 -33.53 20.65 -8.19
CA ASN A 82 -32.43 20.76 -7.25
C ASN A 82 -32.91 20.65 -5.80
N GLN A 83 -33.99 19.92 -5.53
CA GLN A 83 -34.53 19.80 -4.17
C GLN A 83 -34.94 18.38 -3.83
N PHE A 84 -34.89 18.08 -2.54
CA PHE A 84 -35.44 16.86 -1.95
C PHE A 84 -36.31 17.25 -0.75
N ASN A 85 -37.59 16.91 -0.82
CA ASN A 85 -38.57 17.24 0.22
C ASN A 85 -38.67 16.04 1.18
N TYR A 86 -38.48 16.28 2.47
CA TYR A 86 -38.63 15.25 3.51
C TYR A 86 -40.07 15.19 4.03
N ASP A 87 -40.67 16.36 4.21
CA ASP A 87 -42.07 16.56 4.60
C ASP A 87 -42.55 17.94 4.06
N ASP A 88 -43.79 18.32 4.37
CA ASP A 88 -44.39 19.58 3.91
C ASP A 88 -43.67 20.84 4.39
N SER A 89 -42.84 20.72 5.44
CA SER A 89 -42.12 21.82 6.08
C SER A 89 -40.61 21.82 5.80
N SER A 90 -40.01 20.64 5.59
CA SER A 90 -38.56 20.44 5.56
C SER A 90 -38.07 20.01 4.18
N THR A 91 -37.25 20.84 3.56
CA THR A 91 -36.69 20.61 2.23
C THR A 91 -35.19 20.88 2.22
N VAL A 92 -34.42 20.00 1.59
CA VAL A 92 -33.01 20.26 1.30
C VAL A 92 -32.89 20.66 -0.17
N LYS A 93 -32.36 21.86 -0.43
CA LYS A 93 -32.03 22.34 -1.77
C LYS A 93 -30.53 22.20 -2.06
N MET A 94 -30.23 21.79 -3.28
CA MET A 94 -28.89 21.71 -3.85
C MET A 94 -28.65 23.02 -4.58
N GLU A 95 -27.80 23.87 -4.02
CA GLU A 95 -27.58 25.22 -4.52
C GLU A 95 -26.15 25.40 -5.02
N GLN A 96 -26.01 26.15 -6.10
CA GLN A 96 -24.73 26.67 -6.53
C GLN A 96 -24.67 28.15 -6.15
N ARG A 97 -23.73 28.52 -5.27
CA ARG A 97 -23.48 29.92 -4.86
C ARG A 97 -22.10 30.31 -5.37
N GLY A 98 -22.05 31.02 -6.50
CA GLY A 98 -20.81 31.31 -7.20
C GLY A 98 -20.15 30.05 -7.76
N ASN A 99 -18.93 29.74 -7.32
CA ASN A 99 -18.19 28.53 -7.74
C ASN A 99 -18.40 27.34 -6.79
N ASP A 100 -19.09 27.55 -5.68
CA ASP A 100 -19.27 26.56 -4.62
C ASP A 100 -20.67 25.96 -4.65
N PHE A 101 -20.78 24.73 -4.15
CA PHE A 101 -22.02 23.96 -4.10
C PHE A 101 -22.40 23.68 -2.66
N PHE A 102 -23.70 23.67 -2.38
CA PHE A 102 -24.25 23.57 -1.03
C PHE A 102 -25.44 22.63 -0.99
N GLN A 103 -25.65 22.01 0.16
CA GLN A 103 -26.95 21.53 0.58
C GLN A 103 -27.50 22.47 1.64
N VAL A 104 -28.66 23.03 1.36
CA VAL A 104 -29.30 24.09 2.15
C VAL A 104 -30.61 23.57 2.70
N LEU A 105 -30.73 23.51 4.01
CA LEU A 105 -31.95 23.11 4.69
C LEU A 105 -32.89 24.30 4.82
N TYR A 106 -34.10 24.15 4.29
CA TYR A 106 -35.22 25.04 4.49
C TYR A 106 -36.25 24.37 5.39
N VAL A 107 -36.70 25.11 6.42
CA VAL A 107 -37.81 24.70 7.30
C VAL A 107 -38.86 25.81 7.29
N GLY A 108 -40.10 25.48 6.93
CA GLY A 108 -41.18 26.47 6.78
C GLY A 108 -40.84 27.57 5.77
N GLY A 109 -40.09 27.23 4.71
CA GLY A 109 -39.63 28.16 3.68
C GLY A 109 -38.47 29.07 4.09
N LYS A 110 -37.92 28.95 5.32
CA LYS A 110 -36.78 29.74 5.79
C LYS A 110 -35.50 28.91 5.79
N GLU A 111 -34.42 29.46 5.25
CA GLU A 111 -33.09 28.87 5.32
C GLU A 111 -32.67 28.71 6.79
N GLN A 112 -32.26 27.51 7.18
CA GLN A 112 -31.77 27.19 8.52
C GLN A 112 -30.26 27.01 8.51
N ASN A 113 -29.75 26.16 7.61
CA ASN A 113 -28.34 25.80 7.53
C ASN A 113 -27.93 25.57 6.08
N ALA A 114 -26.70 25.94 5.74
CA ALA A 114 -26.08 25.68 4.44
C ALA A 114 -24.72 25.02 4.65
N TYR A 115 -24.51 23.84 4.07
CA TYR A 115 -23.27 23.10 4.17
C TYR A 115 -22.62 22.95 2.80
N LYS A 116 -21.37 23.37 2.70
CA LYS A 116 -20.58 23.36 1.47
C LYS A 116 -20.17 21.95 1.09
N TYR A 117 -20.13 21.67 -0.20
CA TYR A 117 -19.53 20.45 -0.74
C TYR A 117 -18.03 20.66 -0.67
N GLU A 118 -17.33 19.95 0.22
CA GLU A 118 -15.88 20.06 0.32
C GLU A 118 -15.20 18.90 -0.39
N LEU A 119 -15.65 17.66 -0.14
CA LEU A 119 -15.21 16.47 -0.87
C LEU A 119 -16.39 15.72 -1.48
N LEU A 120 -16.12 15.01 -2.55
CA LEU A 120 -17.05 14.15 -3.26
C LEU A 120 -16.61 12.71 -3.09
N PHE A 121 -17.57 11.80 -2.89
CA PHE A 121 -17.37 10.36 -2.81
C PHE A 121 -18.24 9.68 -3.87
N GLY A 122 -17.61 8.85 -4.70
CA GLY A 122 -18.26 8.15 -5.80
C GLY A 122 -18.31 8.97 -7.10
N LYS A 123 -18.42 8.24 -8.23
CA LYS A 123 -18.49 8.81 -9.57
C LYS A 123 -19.42 8.06 -10.51
N LYS A 124 -19.39 6.71 -10.50
CA LYS A 124 -20.07 5.89 -11.53
C LYS A 124 -21.58 5.76 -11.31
N HIS A 125 -21.99 5.35 -10.10
CA HIS A 125 -23.40 5.03 -9.80
C HIS A 125 -24.09 6.16 -9.03
N ALA A 126 -23.37 6.76 -8.10
CA ALA A 126 -23.83 7.87 -7.29
C ALA A 126 -22.64 8.73 -6.87
N GLN A 127 -22.92 9.97 -6.50
CA GLN A 127 -21.96 10.89 -5.91
C GLN A 127 -22.56 11.54 -4.66
N SER A 128 -21.99 11.19 -3.51
CA SER A 128 -22.25 11.85 -2.24
C SER A 128 -21.27 12.99 -2.05
N ALA A 129 -21.70 14.05 -1.38
CA ALA A 129 -20.83 15.11 -0.93
C ALA A 129 -20.67 15.07 0.59
N VAL A 130 -19.51 15.49 1.06
CA VAL A 130 -19.18 15.59 2.49
C VAL A 130 -18.59 16.96 2.78
N PHE A 131 -18.69 17.39 4.03
CA PHE A 131 -18.05 18.59 4.55
C PHE A 131 -17.20 18.24 5.77
N TRP A 132 -16.20 19.06 6.05
CA TRP A 132 -15.39 18.95 7.24
C TRP A 132 -16.04 19.65 8.42
N ALA A 133 -16.15 18.94 9.53
CA ALA A 133 -16.39 19.49 10.85
C ALA A 133 -15.17 19.14 11.70
N ASP A 134 -14.33 20.13 11.99
CA ASP A 134 -13.00 19.93 12.57
C ASP A 134 -12.18 18.90 11.76
N ASN A 135 -11.73 17.82 12.39
CA ASN A 135 -10.97 16.76 11.74
C ASN A 135 -11.84 15.54 11.39
N LYS A 136 -13.13 15.75 11.20
CA LYS A 136 -14.09 14.71 10.80
C LYS A 136 -14.76 15.12 9.50
N THR A 137 -14.93 14.18 8.58
CA THR A 137 -15.80 14.37 7.43
C THR A 137 -17.20 13.88 7.74
N LEU A 138 -18.20 14.73 7.48
CA LEU A 138 -19.61 14.43 7.67
C LEU A 138 -20.33 14.40 6.33
N GLN A 139 -21.09 13.33 6.10
CA GLN A 139 -21.82 13.14 4.85
C GLN A 139 -23.08 14.00 4.81
N LEU A 140 -23.24 14.73 3.70
CA LEU A 140 -24.44 15.48 3.41
C LEU A 140 -25.61 14.53 3.13
N PRO A 141 -26.84 14.87 3.54
CA PRO A 141 -27.95 13.94 3.56
C PRO A 141 -28.51 13.55 2.19
N ILE A 142 -28.22 14.32 1.15
CA ILE A 142 -28.66 14.03 -0.23
C ILE A 142 -27.48 13.65 -1.12
N THR A 143 -27.70 12.68 -1.98
CA THR A 143 -26.75 12.12 -2.97
C THR A 143 -27.36 12.19 -4.36
N HIS A 144 -26.53 12.49 -5.37
CA HIS A 144 -26.95 12.36 -6.76
C HIS A 144 -26.77 10.91 -7.22
N TYR A 145 -27.82 10.33 -7.81
CA TYR A 145 -27.80 8.98 -8.38
C TYR A 145 -27.85 9.07 -9.91
N ASN A 146 -26.77 8.62 -10.56
CA ASN A 146 -26.59 8.74 -12.01
C ASN A 146 -27.62 7.93 -12.80
N THR A 147 -27.98 6.73 -12.32
CA THR A 147 -28.90 5.81 -13.02
C THR A 147 -30.26 6.43 -13.28
N PHE A 148 -30.76 7.24 -12.35
CA PHE A 148 -32.06 7.90 -12.45
C PHE A 148 -31.93 9.40 -12.74
N ASN A 149 -30.69 9.91 -12.80
CA ASN A 149 -30.36 11.32 -12.83
C ASN A 149 -31.18 12.14 -11.81
N ALA A 150 -31.23 11.65 -10.57
CA ALA A 150 -32.09 12.20 -9.53
C ALA A 150 -31.37 12.34 -8.20
N TRP A 151 -31.89 13.23 -7.37
CA TRP A 151 -31.46 13.39 -5.99
C TRP A 151 -32.20 12.40 -5.09
N GLY A 152 -31.47 11.78 -4.16
CA GLY A 152 -32.05 10.85 -3.19
C GLY A 152 -31.28 10.88 -1.88
N THR A 153 -31.81 10.20 -0.87
CA THR A 153 -31.13 10.09 0.43
C THR A 153 -29.76 9.45 0.27
N SER A 154 -28.76 9.99 0.97
CA SER A 154 -27.41 9.46 0.98
C SER A 154 -27.35 8.03 1.52
N PRO A 155 -26.42 7.20 1.02
CA PRO A 155 -26.31 5.81 1.43
C PRO A 155 -25.78 5.67 2.86
N GLY A 156 -26.24 4.61 3.55
CA GLY A 156 -25.69 4.17 4.84
C GLY A 156 -26.71 4.14 5.98
N ALA A 157 -26.45 3.29 6.98
CA ALA A 157 -27.36 3.06 8.10
C ALA A 157 -27.59 4.34 8.92
N GLY A 158 -28.86 4.71 9.15
CA GLY A 158 -29.24 5.85 9.98
C GLY A 158 -29.79 7.04 9.20
N TYR A 159 -29.66 7.09 7.87
CA TYR A 159 -30.41 8.07 7.07
C TYR A 159 -31.91 7.78 7.10
N SER A 160 -32.69 8.83 7.27
CA SER A 160 -34.15 8.78 7.34
C SER A 160 -34.73 9.42 6.10
N ILE A 161 -35.76 8.81 5.52
CA ILE A 161 -36.58 9.47 4.49
C ILE A 161 -37.48 10.57 5.08
N ALA A 162 -37.59 10.64 6.41
CA ALA A 162 -38.46 11.58 7.11
C ALA A 162 -37.72 12.81 7.66
N LYS A 163 -36.39 12.75 7.86
CA LYS A 163 -35.61 13.88 8.41
C LYS A 163 -34.19 13.97 7.83
N PRO A 164 -33.69 15.17 7.54
CA PRO A 164 -32.30 15.37 7.11
C PRO A 164 -31.32 15.15 8.26
N ILE A 165 -30.17 14.53 7.97
CA ILE A 165 -29.12 14.20 8.94
C ILE A 165 -27.77 14.72 8.44
N PHE A 166 -27.16 15.64 9.18
CA PHE A 166 -25.88 16.29 8.82
C PHE A 166 -24.70 15.86 9.69
N ASN A 167 -24.86 14.86 10.57
CA ASN A 167 -23.85 14.43 11.53
C ASN A 167 -23.32 13.01 11.28
N ARG A 168 -23.60 12.41 10.11
CA ARG A 168 -23.09 11.08 9.77
C ARG A 168 -21.60 11.16 9.47
N TYR A 169 -20.79 10.58 10.33
CA TYR A 169 -19.35 10.50 10.17
C TYR A 169 -18.95 9.54 9.04
N ILE A 170 -18.00 9.99 8.21
CA ILE A 170 -17.29 9.18 7.23
C ILE A 170 -15.92 8.84 7.82
N SER A 171 -15.79 7.59 8.24
CA SER A 171 -14.60 7.05 8.90
C SER A 171 -13.53 6.61 7.91
N THR A 172 -12.36 6.22 8.41
CA THR A 172 -11.24 5.76 7.58
C THR A 172 -11.60 4.59 6.66
N GLU A 173 -12.53 3.73 7.06
CA GLU A 173 -12.98 2.57 6.28
C GLU A 173 -13.61 2.99 4.94
N CYS A 174 -14.33 4.12 4.90
CA CYS A 174 -14.85 4.65 3.64
C CYS A 174 -13.73 5.11 2.70
N TYR A 175 -12.69 5.73 3.26
CA TYR A 175 -11.51 6.16 2.51
C TYR A 175 -10.67 4.98 2.02
N GLU A 176 -10.62 3.85 2.74
CA GLU A 176 -9.84 2.69 2.31
C GLU A 176 -10.24 2.16 0.92
N CYS A 177 -11.50 2.35 0.52
CA CYS A 177 -12.01 1.96 -0.79
C CYS A 177 -12.09 3.11 -1.81
N HIS A 178 -12.12 4.37 -1.35
CA HIS A 178 -12.35 5.53 -2.21
C HIS A 178 -11.13 6.44 -2.38
N SER A 179 -10.10 6.25 -1.57
CA SER A 179 -8.88 7.05 -1.52
C SER A 179 -7.64 6.17 -1.44
N ALA A 180 -6.53 6.69 -1.91
CA ALA A 180 -5.24 6.03 -1.87
C ALA A 180 -4.60 6.13 -0.47
N ASN A 181 -4.97 7.17 0.29
CA ASN A 181 -4.54 7.32 1.68
C ASN A 181 -5.46 8.24 2.48
N VAL A 182 -5.57 7.95 3.77
CA VAL A 182 -5.87 8.90 4.84
C VAL A 182 -5.28 8.31 6.14
N SER A 183 -4.66 9.13 6.97
CA SER A 183 -4.25 8.78 8.32
C SER A 183 -5.15 9.46 9.34
N THR A 184 -5.13 8.92 10.56
CA THR A 184 -5.75 9.56 11.73
C THR A 184 -4.67 10.27 12.53
N GLN A 185 -5.04 11.37 13.17
CA GLN A 185 -4.24 11.93 14.25
C GLN A 185 -4.23 10.94 15.42
N GLU A 186 -3.12 10.85 16.17
CA GLU A 186 -3.05 9.97 17.32
C GLU A 186 -4.18 10.29 18.31
N ALA A 187 -5.07 9.32 18.54
CA ALA A 187 -6.08 9.44 19.57
C ALA A 187 -5.39 9.33 20.93
N SER A 188 -5.62 10.30 21.82
CA SER A 188 -5.31 10.07 23.22
C SER A 188 -6.21 8.94 23.70
N PHE A 189 -5.66 7.91 24.36
CA PHE A 189 -6.40 6.77 24.91
C PHE A 189 -7.55 7.14 25.89
N LYS A 190 -7.76 8.43 26.17
CA LYS A 190 -8.77 8.95 27.09
C LYS A 190 -10.12 9.27 26.44
N GLU A 191 -10.22 9.33 25.11
CA GLU A 191 -11.46 9.74 24.43
C GLU A 191 -12.07 8.55 23.67
N MET A 192 -13.31 8.20 24.02
CA MET A 192 -14.17 7.25 23.27
C MET A 192 -14.70 7.86 21.95
N ASP A 193 -14.12 8.97 21.50
CA ASP A 193 -14.57 9.70 20.32
C ASP A 193 -14.08 9.03 19.03
N GLU A 194 -14.88 9.20 17.97
CA GLU A 194 -14.50 8.82 16.60
C GLU A 194 -13.12 9.40 16.22
N PRO A 195 -12.22 8.62 15.59
CA PRO A 195 -10.88 9.06 15.24
C PRO A 195 -10.88 10.34 14.39
N LYS A 196 -10.03 11.29 14.73
CA LYS A 196 -9.82 12.52 13.96
C LYS A 196 -8.91 12.21 12.76
N LEU A 197 -9.34 12.56 11.56
CA LEU A 197 -8.56 12.42 10.32
C LEU A 197 -7.50 13.50 10.23
N ASP A 198 -6.31 13.16 9.73
CA ASP A 198 -5.33 14.13 9.29
C ASP A 198 -5.65 14.59 7.87
N ARG A 199 -6.17 15.81 7.73
CA ARG A 199 -6.54 16.39 6.44
C ARG A 199 -5.35 16.45 5.47
N GLY A 200 -4.13 16.67 5.96
CA GLY A 200 -2.93 16.77 5.13
C GLY A 200 -2.47 15.42 4.55
N SER A 201 -2.97 14.32 5.10
CA SER A 201 -2.58 12.97 4.69
C SER A 201 -3.40 12.42 3.51
N VAL A 202 -4.50 13.08 3.14
CA VAL A 202 -5.45 12.52 2.18
C VAL A 202 -4.86 12.50 0.78
N VAL A 203 -4.78 11.30 0.18
CA VAL A 203 -4.52 11.12 -1.25
C VAL A 203 -5.83 10.71 -1.91
N TYR A 204 -6.39 11.62 -2.68
CA TYR A 204 -7.71 11.50 -3.29
C TYR A 204 -7.74 10.44 -4.40
N GLY A 205 -8.88 9.76 -4.52
CA GLY A 205 -9.08 8.70 -5.49
C GLY A 205 -8.18 7.50 -5.24
N ILE A 206 -8.39 6.42 -5.99
CA ILE A 206 -7.45 5.30 -6.02
C ILE A 206 -6.35 5.63 -7.01
N ASP A 207 -5.11 5.51 -6.58
CA ASP A 207 -3.92 5.81 -7.38
C ASP A 207 -3.11 4.54 -7.68
N CYS A 208 -2.02 4.69 -8.45
CA CYS A 208 -1.17 3.56 -8.84
C CYS A 208 -0.60 2.82 -7.63
N GLU A 209 -0.11 3.56 -6.63
CA GLU A 209 0.60 3.00 -5.49
C GLU A 209 -0.32 2.42 -4.42
N ARG A 210 -1.62 2.76 -4.44
CA ARG A 210 -2.64 2.05 -3.65
C ARG A 210 -2.77 0.58 -4.08
N CYS A 211 -2.61 0.30 -5.37
CA CYS A 211 -2.73 -1.04 -5.93
C CYS A 211 -1.37 -1.74 -6.08
N HIS A 212 -0.32 -1.02 -6.50
CA HIS A 212 1.01 -1.58 -6.76
C HIS A 212 1.98 -1.48 -5.57
N GLY A 213 1.62 -0.71 -4.54
CA GLY A 213 2.48 -0.42 -3.41
C GLY A 213 3.49 0.70 -3.69
N PRO A 214 4.41 0.95 -2.73
CA PRO A 214 5.39 2.03 -2.82
C PRO A 214 6.38 1.82 -3.99
N GLY A 215 6.51 2.80 -4.88
CA GLY A 215 7.27 2.74 -6.12
C GLY A 215 8.56 3.57 -6.15
N MET A 216 8.93 4.27 -5.09
CA MET A 216 10.07 5.22 -5.13
C MET A 216 11.39 4.54 -5.52
N ASN A 217 11.70 3.36 -4.98
CA ASN A 217 12.92 2.64 -5.33
C ASN A 217 12.94 2.18 -6.80
N HIS A 218 11.78 1.82 -7.34
CA HIS A 218 11.63 1.50 -8.75
C HIS A 218 11.91 2.73 -9.63
N VAL A 219 11.33 3.88 -9.27
CA VAL A 219 11.57 5.15 -9.96
C VAL A 219 13.05 5.52 -9.91
N ASN A 220 13.67 5.49 -8.73
CA ASN A 220 15.08 5.82 -8.56
C ASN A 220 16.00 4.94 -9.41
N TYR A 221 15.71 3.63 -9.47
CA TYR A 221 16.47 2.72 -10.32
C TYR A 221 16.35 3.07 -11.80
N HIS A 222 15.13 3.24 -12.32
CA HIS A 222 14.94 3.50 -13.74
C HIS A 222 15.37 4.91 -14.17
N GLN A 223 15.40 5.89 -13.25
CA GLN A 223 16.01 7.19 -13.52
C GLN A 223 17.54 7.08 -13.63
N ALA A 224 18.18 6.28 -12.77
CA ALA A 224 19.62 6.02 -12.85
C ALA A 224 20.00 5.12 -14.04
N TYR A 225 19.10 4.22 -14.47
CA TYR A 225 19.31 3.21 -15.50
C TYR A 225 18.15 3.15 -16.51
N PRO A 226 17.92 4.20 -17.33
CA PRO A 226 16.72 4.35 -18.16
C PRO A 226 16.57 3.32 -19.29
N GLY A 227 17.67 2.65 -19.68
CA GLY A 227 17.65 1.58 -20.69
C GLY A 227 17.33 0.19 -20.13
N GLU A 228 17.29 0.03 -18.81
CA GLU A 228 17.10 -1.26 -18.16
C GLU A 228 15.65 -1.47 -17.76
N LYS A 229 15.17 -2.72 -17.87
CA LYS A 229 13.82 -3.12 -17.47
C LYS A 229 13.93 -4.21 -16.41
N VAL A 230 13.20 -4.04 -15.31
CA VAL A 230 13.16 -5.01 -14.23
C VAL A 230 11.78 -5.63 -14.21
N SER A 231 11.71 -6.96 -14.31
CA SER A 231 10.47 -7.72 -14.13
C SER A 231 10.68 -8.68 -12.96
N LEU A 232 9.70 -8.74 -12.05
CA LEU A 232 9.79 -9.53 -10.83
C LEU A 232 8.85 -10.72 -10.92
N THR A 233 9.35 -11.90 -10.54
CA THR A 233 8.55 -13.12 -10.38
C THR A 233 8.78 -13.67 -8.99
N PHE A 234 7.71 -14.00 -8.27
CA PHE A 234 7.76 -14.46 -6.88
C PHE A 234 7.34 -15.93 -6.75
N GLY A 235 7.95 -16.65 -5.82
CA GLY A 235 7.78 -18.10 -5.66
C GLY A 235 8.76 -18.70 -4.66
N SER A 236 8.66 -20.00 -4.40
CA SER A 236 9.58 -20.72 -3.52
C SER A 236 10.97 -20.85 -4.15
N SER A 237 12.04 -20.67 -3.36
CA SER A 237 13.42 -20.76 -3.86
C SER A 237 13.75 -22.10 -4.51
N GLY A 238 13.24 -23.23 -3.98
CA GLY A 238 13.47 -24.55 -4.58
C GLY A 238 12.84 -24.73 -5.96
N LYS A 239 11.63 -24.18 -6.17
CA LYS A 239 10.99 -24.20 -7.50
C LYS A 239 11.75 -23.34 -8.51
N PHE A 240 12.15 -22.13 -8.15
CA PHE A 240 12.92 -21.28 -9.05
C PHE A 240 14.31 -21.85 -9.34
N ARG A 241 14.98 -22.44 -8.35
CA ARG A 241 16.20 -23.21 -8.59
C ARG A 241 15.98 -24.26 -9.67
N SER A 242 14.95 -25.10 -9.52
CA SER A 242 14.63 -26.16 -10.48
C SER A 242 14.32 -25.61 -11.89
N GLN A 243 13.61 -24.48 -11.97
CA GLN A 243 13.32 -23.81 -13.25
C GLN A 243 14.59 -23.25 -13.90
N ILE A 244 15.48 -22.61 -13.14
CA ILE A 244 16.76 -22.08 -13.62
C ILE A 244 17.67 -23.21 -14.10
N GLU A 245 17.74 -24.32 -13.35
CA GLU A 245 18.47 -25.53 -13.74
C GLU A 245 17.93 -26.10 -15.07
N ALA A 246 16.60 -26.06 -15.25
CA ALA A 246 15.91 -26.44 -16.48
C ALA A 246 16.02 -25.41 -17.62
N GLY A 247 16.66 -24.25 -17.41
CA GLY A 247 16.91 -23.25 -18.45
C GLY A 247 15.85 -22.14 -18.56
N ALA A 248 15.05 -21.91 -17.52
CA ALA A 248 14.17 -20.74 -17.47
C ALA A 248 14.98 -19.43 -17.58
N PRO A 249 14.49 -18.43 -18.35
CA PRO A 249 15.26 -17.25 -18.73
C PRO A 249 15.24 -16.17 -17.64
N PHE A 250 15.77 -16.49 -16.46
CA PHE A 250 15.97 -15.51 -15.39
C PHE A 250 17.39 -14.92 -15.46
N ASP A 251 17.53 -13.63 -15.19
CA ASP A 251 18.84 -12.95 -15.18
C ASP A 251 19.45 -12.83 -13.77
N LEU A 252 18.60 -12.76 -12.74
CA LEU A 252 18.98 -12.66 -11.34
C LEU A 252 18.07 -13.53 -10.48
N PHE A 253 18.67 -14.31 -9.59
CA PHE A 253 17.94 -15.10 -8.59
C PHE A 253 18.25 -14.61 -7.19
N LEU A 254 17.22 -14.34 -6.40
CA LEU A 254 17.32 -14.03 -4.96
C LEU A 254 16.65 -15.15 -4.17
N SER A 255 17.45 -15.95 -3.47
CA SER A 255 17.00 -17.10 -2.70
C SER A 255 16.81 -16.75 -1.23
N ALA A 256 15.78 -17.32 -0.61
CA ALA A 256 15.57 -17.25 0.84
C ALA A 256 16.57 -18.12 1.63
N ASP A 257 17.48 -18.83 0.96
CA ASP A 257 18.57 -19.55 1.58
C ASP A 257 19.83 -19.61 0.70
N THR A 258 20.98 -19.89 1.31
CA THR A 258 22.26 -20.07 0.61
C THR A 258 22.31 -21.38 -0.20
N PRO A 259 21.81 -22.53 0.29
CA PRO A 259 21.89 -23.80 -0.45
C PRO A 259 21.28 -23.78 -1.86
N ASN A 260 20.14 -23.11 -2.08
CA ASN A 260 19.57 -23.02 -3.43
C ASN A 260 20.41 -22.13 -4.37
N ALA A 261 20.99 -21.04 -3.87
CA ALA A 261 21.88 -20.21 -4.66
C ALA A 261 23.18 -20.96 -5.02
N ASP A 262 23.78 -21.66 -4.06
CA ASP A 262 24.98 -22.47 -4.28
C ASP A 262 24.73 -23.63 -5.25
N ALA A 263 23.53 -24.20 -5.25
CA ALA A 263 23.16 -25.25 -6.20
C ALA A 263 23.22 -24.76 -7.64
N ILE A 264 22.74 -23.55 -7.93
CA ILE A 264 22.83 -22.92 -9.25
C ILE A 264 24.29 -22.68 -9.66
N VAL A 265 25.14 -22.29 -8.70
CA VAL A 265 26.58 -22.14 -8.92
C VAL A 265 27.20 -23.49 -9.28
N ARG A 266 26.94 -24.55 -8.49
CA ARG A 266 27.43 -25.92 -8.75
C ARG A 266 26.93 -26.49 -10.07
N ALA A 267 25.71 -26.16 -10.48
CA ALA A 267 25.14 -26.54 -11.78
C ALA A 267 25.78 -25.78 -12.97
N GLY A 268 26.71 -24.86 -12.71
CA GLY A 268 27.41 -24.09 -13.75
C GLY A 268 26.55 -23.03 -14.44
N LYS A 269 25.35 -22.75 -13.92
CA LYS A 269 24.37 -21.80 -14.47
C LYS A 269 24.63 -20.35 -14.01
N ALA A 270 25.43 -20.14 -12.98
CA ALA A 270 25.76 -18.84 -12.44
C ALA A 270 26.95 -18.18 -13.15
N SER A 271 26.91 -16.85 -13.33
CA SER A 271 28.01 -16.06 -13.90
C SER A 271 29.13 -15.77 -12.90
N GLY A 272 28.88 -16.00 -11.62
CA GLY A 272 29.84 -15.82 -10.53
C GLY A 272 29.39 -16.53 -9.26
N PRO A 273 30.07 -16.31 -8.12
CA PRO A 273 29.68 -16.91 -6.85
C PRO A 273 28.34 -16.35 -6.36
N ALA A 274 27.67 -17.12 -5.50
CA ALA A 274 26.52 -16.63 -4.75
C ALA A 274 26.95 -15.45 -3.86
N PHE A 275 26.09 -14.44 -3.74
CA PHE A 275 26.31 -13.28 -2.90
C PHE A 275 25.26 -13.24 -1.78
N PRO A 276 25.66 -13.14 -0.51
CA PRO A 276 24.70 -12.97 0.57
C PRO A 276 24.08 -11.56 0.51
N TYR A 277 22.81 -11.44 0.90
CA TYR A 277 22.15 -10.13 0.94
C TYR A 277 21.41 -9.85 2.25
N ALA A 278 20.96 -10.88 2.97
CA ALA A 278 20.25 -10.71 4.22
C ALA A 278 20.20 -11.98 5.07
N LYS A 279 19.82 -11.83 6.33
CA LYS A 279 19.40 -12.89 7.24
C LYS A 279 17.88 -12.77 7.50
N GLY A 280 17.15 -13.85 7.27
CA GLY A 280 15.72 -13.98 7.52
C GLY A 280 15.44 -14.69 8.84
N ARG A 281 14.35 -14.31 9.52
CA ARG A 281 13.90 -14.91 10.78
C ARG A 281 12.44 -15.37 10.70
N LEU A 282 12.11 -16.35 11.51
CA LEU A 282 10.78 -16.95 11.62
C LEU A 282 9.93 -16.21 12.66
N SER A 283 8.65 -16.05 12.38
CA SER A 283 7.69 -15.39 13.25
C SER A 283 6.37 -16.14 13.27
N LEU A 284 5.73 -16.20 14.43
CA LEU A 284 4.31 -16.50 14.52
C LEU A 284 3.52 -15.25 14.19
N TRP A 285 2.48 -15.38 13.37
CA TRP A 285 1.57 -14.27 13.03
C TRP A 285 0.12 -14.72 13.14
N VAL A 286 -0.72 -13.83 13.65
CA VAL A 286 -2.19 -13.97 13.75
C VAL A 286 -2.86 -12.65 13.40
N LYS A 287 -4.14 -12.69 13.03
CA LYS A 287 -4.95 -11.48 12.85
C LYS A 287 -5.03 -10.67 14.14
N ALA A 288 -5.15 -9.35 14.03
CA ALA A 288 -5.13 -8.42 15.16
C ALA A 288 -6.18 -8.76 16.22
N ASN A 289 -7.38 -9.14 15.78
CA ASN A 289 -8.52 -9.51 16.64
C ASN A 289 -8.45 -10.94 17.23
N SER A 290 -7.39 -11.71 16.93
CA SER A 290 -7.21 -13.04 17.51
C SER A 290 -7.05 -12.96 19.03
N LYS A 291 -7.64 -13.92 19.75
CA LYS A 291 -7.49 -14.04 21.21
C LYS A 291 -6.26 -14.86 21.61
N LEU A 292 -5.54 -15.44 20.64
CA LEU A 292 -4.35 -16.25 20.87
C LEU A 292 -3.24 -15.41 21.51
N LYS A 293 -2.69 -15.93 22.61
CA LYS A 293 -1.53 -15.35 23.31
C LYS A 293 -0.27 -15.90 22.70
N LEU A 294 0.41 -15.08 21.91
CA LEU A 294 1.64 -15.50 21.23
C LEU A 294 2.81 -15.54 22.21
N ASP A 295 3.68 -16.54 22.03
CA ASP A 295 4.93 -16.69 22.76
C ASP A 295 6.04 -17.19 21.83
N ALA A 296 7.30 -16.91 22.18
CA ALA A 296 8.45 -17.25 21.34
C ALA A 296 8.79 -18.75 21.34
N SER A 297 8.24 -19.54 22.27
CA SER A 297 8.52 -20.98 22.46
C SER A 297 7.59 -21.89 21.66
N LEU A 298 6.66 -21.32 20.88
CA LEU A 298 5.61 -22.04 20.14
C LEU A 298 4.59 -22.74 21.06
N GLY A 299 4.53 -22.38 22.35
CA GLY A 299 3.60 -22.96 23.32
C GLY A 299 2.14 -22.80 22.91
N VAL A 300 1.79 -21.63 22.38
CA VAL A 300 0.47 -21.27 21.86
C VAL A 300 -0.08 -22.26 20.85
N LEU A 301 0.75 -22.97 20.09
CA LEU A 301 0.29 -23.91 19.05
C LEU A 301 -0.49 -25.10 19.62
N ARG A 302 -0.38 -25.36 20.93
CA ARG A 302 -1.16 -26.40 21.63
C ARG A 302 -2.58 -25.95 21.99
N ASP A 303 -2.92 -24.68 21.78
CA ASP A 303 -4.26 -24.17 22.09
C ASP A 303 -5.34 -24.96 21.32
N PRO A 304 -6.38 -25.47 22.00
CA PRO A 304 -7.41 -26.29 21.38
C PRO A 304 -8.27 -25.53 20.37
N SER A 305 -8.30 -24.20 20.44
CA SER A 305 -9.02 -23.36 19.46
C SER A 305 -8.36 -23.34 18.08
N ILE A 306 -7.07 -23.72 17.98
CA ILE A 306 -6.34 -23.78 16.71
C ILE A 306 -6.70 -25.06 15.99
N GLN A 307 -7.31 -24.94 14.81
CA GLN A 307 -7.66 -26.06 13.93
C GLN A 307 -6.66 -26.19 12.79
N HIS A 308 -6.13 -25.06 12.31
CA HIS A 308 -5.22 -24.98 11.18
C HIS A 308 -4.01 -24.09 11.51
N ILE A 309 -2.83 -24.61 11.21
CA ILE A 309 -1.56 -23.91 11.36
C ILE A 309 -0.93 -23.79 9.97
N ALA A 310 -0.86 -22.58 9.46
CA ALA A 310 -0.26 -22.33 8.16
C ALA A 310 1.28 -22.43 8.25
N VAL A 311 1.87 -23.29 7.41
CA VAL A 311 3.32 -23.42 7.25
C VAL A 311 3.66 -23.47 5.77
N ALA A 312 4.79 -22.92 5.33
CA ALA A 312 5.21 -23.11 3.94
C ALA A 312 5.64 -24.57 3.71
N ASN A 313 5.47 -25.10 2.50
CA ASN A 313 5.82 -26.49 2.23
C ASN A 313 7.36 -26.70 2.32
N PRO A 314 7.86 -27.52 3.26
CA PRO A 314 9.28 -27.70 3.51
C PRO A 314 10.03 -28.35 2.33
N ALA A 315 9.31 -28.98 1.39
CA ALA A 315 9.93 -29.64 0.24
C ALA A 315 10.64 -28.67 -0.72
N HIS A 316 10.22 -27.40 -0.75
CA HIS A 316 10.78 -26.41 -1.70
C HIS A 316 10.88 -24.98 -1.13
N ALA A 317 10.25 -24.70 0.01
CA ALA A 317 10.28 -23.39 0.65
C ALA A 317 11.23 -23.40 1.86
N PRO A 318 12.31 -22.60 1.86
CA PRO A 318 13.27 -22.56 2.98
C PRO A 318 12.64 -22.20 4.32
N TYR A 319 11.64 -21.30 4.31
CA TYR A 319 10.87 -20.96 5.50
C TYR A 319 10.02 -22.13 6.03
N GLY A 320 9.55 -23.03 5.15
CA GLY A 320 8.87 -24.25 5.54
C GLY A 320 9.79 -25.22 6.27
N LEU A 321 11.02 -25.37 5.76
CA LEU A 321 12.04 -26.21 6.37
C LEU A 321 12.42 -25.73 7.78
N ILE A 322 12.70 -24.43 7.96
CA ILE A 322 13.04 -23.93 9.30
C ILE A 322 11.85 -23.94 10.26
N ALA A 323 10.62 -23.78 9.76
CA ALA A 323 9.43 -23.93 10.58
C ALA A 323 9.26 -25.38 11.05
N GLN A 324 9.47 -26.36 10.16
CA GLN A 324 9.47 -27.77 10.54
C GLN A 324 10.54 -28.08 11.59
N ASN A 325 11.75 -27.54 11.44
CA ASN A 325 12.82 -27.70 12.43
C ASN A 325 12.41 -27.10 13.79
N ALA A 326 11.81 -25.90 13.79
CA ALA A 326 11.34 -25.27 15.01
C ALA A 326 10.23 -26.07 15.72
N LEU A 327 9.31 -26.66 14.97
CA LEU A 327 8.25 -27.53 15.52
C LEU A 327 8.83 -28.84 16.09
N ARG A 328 9.86 -29.40 15.45
CA ARG A 328 10.56 -30.59 15.90
C ARG A 328 11.30 -30.32 17.20
N GLU A 329 12.08 -29.24 17.24
CA GLU A 329 12.87 -28.83 18.40
C GLU A 329 11.99 -28.46 19.60
N ALA A 330 10.84 -27.83 19.35
CA ALA A 330 9.85 -27.53 20.40
C ALA A 330 9.04 -28.77 20.86
N GLY A 331 9.28 -29.96 20.27
CA GLY A 331 8.60 -31.21 20.62
C GLY A 331 7.10 -31.22 20.30
N VAL A 332 6.64 -30.41 19.35
CA VAL A 332 5.22 -30.27 18.98
C VAL A 332 4.87 -30.83 17.60
N GLU A 333 5.87 -31.13 16.75
CA GLU A 333 5.64 -31.54 15.37
C GLU A 333 4.63 -32.70 15.24
N ALA A 334 4.82 -33.78 16.00
CA ALA A 334 3.95 -34.96 15.91
C ALA A 334 2.50 -34.67 16.30
N LEU A 335 2.29 -33.85 17.35
CA LEU A 335 0.97 -33.43 17.83
C LEU A 335 0.26 -32.54 16.81
N LEU A 336 1.00 -31.65 16.17
CA LEU A 336 0.45 -30.61 15.30
C LEU A 336 0.31 -31.04 13.84
N ARG A 337 0.96 -32.14 13.43
CA ARG A 337 0.95 -32.64 12.05
C ARG A 337 -0.44 -32.68 11.40
N PRO A 338 -1.53 -33.13 12.07
CA PRO A 338 -2.86 -33.12 11.47
C PRO A 338 -3.45 -31.73 11.22
N LYS A 339 -2.95 -30.71 11.92
CA LYS A 339 -3.39 -29.31 11.83
C LYS A 339 -2.58 -28.50 10.83
N LEU A 340 -1.48 -29.03 10.29
CA LEU A 340 -0.60 -28.27 9.40
C LEU A 340 -1.26 -28.11 8.02
N VAL A 341 -1.41 -26.86 7.60
CA VAL A 341 -1.87 -26.49 6.25
C VAL A 341 -0.68 -25.91 5.49
N PHE A 342 -0.32 -26.54 4.38
CA PHE A 342 0.88 -26.18 3.63
C PHE A 342 0.60 -25.15 2.54
N GLY A 343 1.21 -23.98 2.67
CA GLY A 343 1.31 -23.01 1.59
C GLY A 343 2.43 -23.37 0.62
N GLU A 344 2.22 -23.06 -0.66
CA GLU A 344 3.17 -23.28 -1.75
C GLU A 344 4.43 -22.41 -1.63
N ASN A 345 4.36 -21.33 -0.88
CA ASN A 345 5.50 -20.49 -0.51
C ASN A 345 5.11 -19.63 0.69
N ILE A 346 6.08 -18.89 1.23
CA ILE A 346 5.89 -18.11 2.45
C ILE A 346 4.83 -17.01 2.32
N SER A 347 4.63 -16.45 1.12
CA SER A 347 3.58 -15.45 0.86
C SER A 347 2.19 -16.09 0.90
N GLN A 348 2.01 -17.26 0.29
CA GLN A 348 0.73 -17.98 0.36
C GLN A 348 0.42 -18.44 1.79
N THR A 349 1.44 -18.84 2.56
CA THR A 349 1.28 -19.16 3.99
C THR A 349 0.72 -17.97 4.77
N ALA A 350 1.22 -16.75 4.53
CA ALA A 350 0.68 -15.55 5.16
C ALA A 350 -0.76 -15.27 4.73
N GLN A 351 -1.09 -15.45 3.45
CA GLN A 351 -2.46 -15.28 2.93
C GLN A 351 -3.48 -16.21 3.58
N PHE A 352 -3.10 -17.44 3.93
CA PHE A 352 -3.99 -18.35 4.66
C PHE A 352 -4.39 -17.79 6.03
N VAL A 353 -3.45 -17.16 6.75
CA VAL A 353 -3.79 -16.56 8.06
C VAL A 353 -4.54 -15.25 7.89
N GLU A 354 -4.14 -14.43 6.90
CA GLU A 354 -4.78 -13.14 6.60
C GLU A 354 -6.25 -13.31 6.22
N SER A 355 -6.55 -14.27 5.34
CA SER A 355 -7.93 -14.62 4.96
C SER A 355 -8.72 -15.33 6.07
N GLY A 356 -8.05 -15.81 7.13
CA GLY A 356 -8.65 -16.60 8.19
C GLY A 356 -8.88 -18.07 7.84
N ALA A 357 -8.32 -18.56 6.73
CA ALA A 357 -8.28 -20.00 6.41
C ALA A 357 -7.41 -20.78 7.41
N ALA A 358 -6.47 -20.11 8.10
CA ALA A 358 -5.77 -20.62 9.26
C ALA A 358 -5.82 -19.62 10.43
N GLU A 359 -5.87 -20.11 11.67
CA GLU A 359 -5.94 -19.23 12.84
C GLU A 359 -4.57 -18.60 13.16
N ILE A 360 -3.49 -19.29 12.81
CA ILE A 360 -2.10 -18.90 13.06
C ILE A 360 -1.19 -19.43 11.96
N GLY A 361 -0.07 -18.76 11.71
CA GLY A 361 0.96 -19.25 10.80
C GLY A 361 2.37 -18.96 11.26
N LEU A 362 3.29 -19.83 10.83
CA LEU A 362 4.73 -19.61 10.92
C LEU A 362 5.19 -18.96 9.61
N ILE A 363 5.41 -17.64 9.64
CA ILE A 363 5.75 -16.82 8.48
C ILE A 363 7.13 -16.16 8.62
N ALA A 364 7.62 -15.57 7.53
CA ALA A 364 8.79 -14.71 7.59
C ALA A 364 8.51 -13.46 8.42
N ARG A 365 9.44 -13.10 9.33
CA ARG A 365 9.41 -11.79 10.02
C ARG A 365 9.21 -10.65 9.03
N SER A 366 9.80 -10.74 7.84
CA SER A 366 9.71 -9.68 6.85
C SER A 366 8.33 -9.47 6.24
N LEU A 367 7.54 -10.54 6.16
CA LEU A 367 6.12 -10.42 5.82
C LEU A 367 5.34 -9.87 7.01
N ALA A 368 5.59 -10.37 8.22
CA ALA A 368 4.92 -9.90 9.44
C ALA A 368 5.12 -8.39 9.68
N GLU A 369 6.30 -7.85 9.36
CA GLU A 369 6.66 -6.43 9.51
C GLU A 369 6.27 -5.59 8.29
N SER A 370 5.76 -6.21 7.21
CA SER A 370 5.28 -5.45 6.05
C SER A 370 4.13 -4.53 6.47
N PRO A 371 4.01 -3.33 5.88
CA PRO A 371 2.94 -2.39 6.25
C PRO A 371 1.54 -3.01 6.20
N ALA A 372 1.29 -3.88 5.21
CA ALA A 372 0.00 -4.57 5.04
C ALA A 372 -0.33 -5.48 6.22
N LEU A 373 0.57 -6.39 6.61
CA LEU A 373 0.31 -7.36 7.68
C LEU A 373 0.54 -6.81 9.09
N LYS A 374 1.37 -5.77 9.23
CA LYS A 374 1.61 -5.11 10.52
C LYS A 374 0.39 -4.32 11.00
N LYS A 375 -0.40 -3.75 10.08
CA LYS A 375 -1.65 -3.04 10.40
C LYS A 375 -2.76 -4.00 10.84
N THR A 376 -2.82 -5.19 10.27
CA THR A 376 -3.96 -6.12 10.41
C THR A 376 -3.66 -7.32 11.30
N GLY A 377 -2.46 -7.40 11.87
CA GLY A 377 -1.99 -8.58 12.59
C GLY A 377 -1.13 -8.28 13.80
N ARG A 378 -0.86 -9.35 14.56
CA ARG A 378 0.11 -9.38 15.65
C ARG A 378 1.10 -10.48 15.37
N SER A 379 2.35 -10.25 15.72
CA SER A 379 3.41 -11.22 15.54
C SER A 379 4.35 -11.29 16.73
N ILE A 380 5.04 -12.42 16.85
CA ILE A 380 6.18 -12.58 17.75
C ILE A 380 7.27 -13.37 17.03
N LEU A 381 8.54 -13.08 17.32
CA LEU A 381 9.64 -13.88 16.80
C LEU A 381 9.66 -15.24 17.50
N VAL A 382 9.89 -16.28 16.69
CA VAL A 382 10.19 -17.60 17.21
C VAL A 382 11.61 -17.57 17.78
N ALA A 383 11.81 -18.19 18.94
CA ALA A 383 13.12 -18.24 19.59
C ALA A 383 14.17 -18.88 18.67
N GLU A 384 15.32 -18.22 18.47
CA GLU A 384 16.41 -18.71 17.62
C GLU A 384 17.07 -20.00 18.18
N ALA A 385 16.79 -20.36 19.44
CA ALA A 385 17.18 -21.67 19.97
C ALA A 385 16.45 -22.85 19.27
N LEU A 386 15.31 -22.58 18.63
CA LEU A 386 14.50 -23.61 17.97
C LEU A 386 14.89 -23.84 16.50
N TYR A 387 15.65 -22.93 15.89
CA TYR A 387 16.04 -23.02 14.49
C TYR A 387 17.22 -22.11 14.17
N ALA A 388 18.05 -22.50 13.20
CA ALA A 388 19.05 -21.61 12.64
C ALA A 388 18.38 -20.57 11.71
N PRO A 389 18.63 -19.26 11.88
CA PRO A 389 18.08 -18.26 10.98
C PRO A 389 18.59 -18.43 9.54
N LEU A 390 17.77 -17.98 8.58
CA LEU A 390 18.03 -18.18 7.16
C LEU A 390 19.04 -17.18 6.62
N ARG A 391 20.21 -17.65 6.20
CA ARG A 391 21.15 -16.85 5.41
C ARG A 391 20.67 -16.82 3.96
N GLN A 392 20.20 -15.67 3.51
CA GLN A 392 19.67 -15.47 2.16
C GLN A 392 20.78 -15.02 1.21
N ALA A 393 20.78 -15.58 0.01
CA ALA A 393 21.79 -15.31 -1.01
C ALA A 393 21.17 -15.19 -2.40
N GLY A 394 21.79 -14.37 -3.24
CA GLY A 394 21.44 -14.24 -4.64
C GLY A 394 22.55 -14.72 -5.56
N VAL A 395 22.24 -14.83 -6.84
CA VAL A 395 23.19 -15.19 -7.89
C VAL A 395 22.77 -14.59 -9.23
N VAL A 396 23.75 -14.05 -9.96
CA VAL A 396 23.56 -13.60 -11.35
C VAL A 396 23.62 -14.82 -12.25
N ILE A 397 22.64 -14.97 -13.12
CA ILE A 397 22.49 -16.12 -14.02
C ILE A 397 23.22 -15.84 -15.33
N LYS A 398 23.91 -16.86 -15.87
CA LYS A 398 24.53 -16.79 -17.20
C LYS A 398 23.47 -16.60 -18.26
N GLY A 399 23.62 -15.56 -19.06
CA GLY A 399 22.68 -15.28 -20.13
C GLY A 399 22.83 -13.87 -20.69
N PRO A 400 21.96 -13.51 -21.66
CA PRO A 400 22.03 -12.20 -22.31
C PRO A 400 21.80 -11.02 -21.36
N GLY A 401 21.10 -11.21 -20.23
CA GLY A 401 20.85 -10.17 -19.23
C GLY A 401 21.91 -10.03 -18.14
N GLU A 402 23.02 -10.78 -18.19
CA GLU A 402 24.05 -10.82 -17.14
C GLU A 402 24.58 -9.43 -16.75
N ALA A 403 24.83 -8.56 -17.73
CA ALA A 403 25.35 -7.22 -17.50
C ALA A 403 24.35 -6.32 -16.75
N ALA A 404 23.06 -6.38 -17.14
CA ALA A 404 22.00 -5.63 -16.46
C ALA A 404 21.74 -6.19 -15.05
N ALA A 405 21.69 -7.52 -14.90
CA ALA A 405 21.54 -8.18 -13.60
C ALA A 405 22.69 -7.86 -12.65
N SER A 406 23.92 -7.75 -13.14
CA SER A 406 25.08 -7.37 -12.34
C SER A 406 24.99 -5.93 -11.82
N LYS A 407 24.50 -4.99 -12.65
CA LYS A 407 24.24 -3.61 -12.22
C LYS A 407 23.09 -3.55 -11.22
N PHE A 408 21.97 -4.23 -11.47
CA PHE A 408 20.85 -4.30 -10.53
C PHE A 408 21.30 -4.91 -9.20
N ARG A 409 22.11 -5.98 -9.21
CA ARG A 409 22.72 -6.56 -8.00
C ARG A 409 23.51 -5.51 -7.23
N ALA A 410 24.39 -4.75 -7.90
CA ALA A 410 25.21 -3.74 -7.24
C ALA A 410 24.34 -2.63 -6.61
N TYR A 411 23.31 -2.18 -7.34
CA TYR A 411 22.33 -1.24 -6.83
C TYR A 411 21.57 -1.80 -5.63
N PHE A 412 21.03 -3.02 -5.73
CA PHE A 412 20.29 -3.71 -4.68
C PHE A 412 21.12 -3.89 -3.40
N LEU A 413 22.39 -4.27 -3.51
CA LEU A 413 23.28 -4.45 -2.35
C LEU A 413 23.67 -3.14 -1.67
N LYS A 414 23.53 -1.99 -2.36
CA LYS A 414 23.81 -0.67 -1.81
C LYS A 414 22.52 0.00 -1.31
N GLU A 415 21.61 0.28 -2.22
CA GLU A 415 20.38 1.05 -1.98
C GLU A 415 19.26 0.20 -1.36
N GLY A 416 19.32 -1.13 -1.48
CA GLY A 416 18.33 -2.03 -0.92
C GLY A 416 18.50 -2.31 0.57
N ARG A 417 19.67 -2.07 1.17
CA ARG A 417 19.93 -2.41 2.59
C ARG A 417 18.95 -1.75 3.57
N PRO A 418 18.67 -0.43 3.48
CA PRO A 418 17.71 0.21 4.38
C PRO A 418 16.29 -0.34 4.19
N VAL A 419 15.93 -0.71 2.97
CA VAL A 419 14.63 -1.30 2.64
C VAL A 419 14.52 -2.68 3.29
N LEU A 420 15.53 -3.55 3.12
CA LEU A 420 15.58 -4.87 3.76
C LEU A 420 15.44 -4.75 5.29
N GLN A 421 16.16 -3.82 5.91
CA GLN A 421 16.10 -3.58 7.35
C GLN A 421 14.71 -3.11 7.81
N ARG A 422 14.10 -2.16 7.10
CA ARG A 422 12.75 -1.66 7.40
C ARG A 422 11.70 -2.76 7.35
N PHE A 423 11.86 -3.70 6.43
CA PHE A 423 11.03 -4.90 6.33
C PHE A 423 11.56 -6.05 7.20
N GLY A 424 12.31 -5.80 8.26
CA GLY A 424 12.64 -6.82 9.27
C GLY A 424 13.61 -7.93 8.83
N LEU A 425 14.34 -7.75 7.73
CA LEU A 425 15.50 -8.57 7.41
C LEU A 425 16.76 -7.95 8.02
N ASP A 426 17.77 -8.76 8.37
CA ASP A 426 19.07 -8.22 8.78
C ASP A 426 19.99 -8.17 7.55
N PRO A 427 20.31 -7.00 6.96
CA PRO A 427 21.11 -6.93 5.74
C PRO A 427 22.54 -7.46 5.97
N TRP A 428 23.15 -8.04 4.92
CA TRP A 428 24.49 -8.64 5.01
C TRP A 428 25.62 -7.62 5.20
#